data_AF-A0ABC8Q7M4-F1
#
_entry.id   AF-A0ABC8Q7M4-F1
#
_cell.length_a   1.000
_cell.length_b   1.000
_cell.length_c   1.000
_cell.angle_alpha   90.00
_cell.angle_beta   90.00
_cell.angle_gamma   90.00
#
_symmetry.space_group_name_H-M   'P 1'
#
loop_
_entity.id
_entity.type
_entity.pdbx_description
1 polymer ?
#
loop_
_entity_poly.entity_id
_entity_poly.type
_entity_poly.pdbx_seq_one_letter_code
_entity_poly.pdbx_strand_id
1 'polypeptide(L)'
;MLARTIATLCAIAPLAGCVSYQDPRTPEQQKLALQRAANELAGSYTITDSRNDDGRRYTQAIVSKQDGSDQLSLQLVGPATGAITLAGSDCRGWYVENQRYTAMQCDALTGEVNFFSLVRQANPDPVNSGTMPPSFTTMVVPQGSYLFVIADRSGRHHYYVLTKTPLQQMPETPGAMRRWPAPRSTQ
;
A
#
# COMPACT_ATOMS: atom_id res chain seq x y z
N MET A 1 13.04 -22.29 70.22
CA MET A 1 13.70 -22.49 68.91
C MET A 1 12.76 -21.99 67.83
N LEU A 2 13.29 -21.16 66.92
CA LEU A 2 12.57 -20.48 65.85
C LEU A 2 12.13 -21.46 64.75
N ALA A 3 10.97 -21.22 64.15
CA ALA A 3 10.76 -21.44 62.73
C ALA A 3 9.71 -20.44 62.23
N ARG A 4 10.17 -19.29 61.73
CA ARG A 4 9.34 -18.35 60.98
C ARG A 4 9.20 -18.90 59.56
N THR A 5 8.03 -19.43 59.24
CA THR A 5 7.68 -19.83 57.87
C THR A 5 7.45 -18.56 57.05
N ILE A 6 8.45 -18.15 56.28
CA ILE A 6 8.32 -17.07 55.30
C ILE A 6 7.56 -17.64 54.12
N ALA A 7 6.27 -17.30 54.00
CA ALA A 7 5.49 -17.57 52.81
C ALA A 7 6.04 -16.68 51.68
N THR A 8 6.78 -17.29 50.77
CA THR A 8 7.23 -16.67 49.52
C THR A 8 6.00 -16.41 48.65
N LEU A 9 5.45 -15.20 48.75
CA LEU A 9 4.52 -14.67 47.76
C LEU A 9 5.28 -14.57 46.43
N CYS A 10 5.07 -15.56 45.55
CA CYS A 10 5.41 -15.42 44.14
C CYS A 10 4.56 -14.26 43.60
N ALA A 11 5.18 -13.10 43.44
CA ALA A 11 4.63 -11.99 42.69
C ALA A 11 4.48 -12.47 41.23
N ILE A 12 3.26 -12.83 40.86
CA ILE A 12 2.90 -13.02 39.46
C ILE A 12 2.77 -11.60 38.87
N ALA A 13 3.89 -11.04 38.44
CA ALA A 13 3.86 -9.87 37.58
C ALA A 13 3.16 -10.32 36.28
N PRO A 14 2.05 -9.68 35.86
CA PRO A 14 1.55 -9.92 34.52
C PRO A 14 2.61 -9.32 33.60
N LEU A 15 3.41 -10.19 33.00
CA LEU A 15 4.19 -9.87 31.82
C LEU A 15 3.17 -9.55 30.72
N ALA A 16 2.65 -8.33 30.71
CA ALA A 16 2.10 -7.71 29.51
C ALA A 16 3.29 -7.43 28.57
N GLY A 17 3.96 -8.51 28.17
CA GLY A 17 4.96 -8.49 27.12
C GLY A 17 4.25 -8.11 25.82
N CYS A 18 4.96 -7.36 24.99
CA CYS A 18 4.55 -6.93 23.67
C CYS A 18 3.98 -8.12 22.88
N VAL A 19 2.65 -8.30 22.91
CA VAL A 19 1.99 -9.23 22.00
C VAL A 19 2.14 -8.57 20.63
N SER A 20 3.03 -9.09 19.80
CA SER A 20 3.07 -8.70 18.40
C SER A 20 1.67 -8.90 17.85
N TYR A 21 1.14 -7.88 17.16
CA TYR A 21 -0.16 -8.00 16.51
C TYR A 21 -0.15 -9.26 15.65
N GLN A 22 -0.98 -10.24 16.03
CA GLN A 22 -1.20 -11.43 15.24
C GLN A 22 -2.41 -11.18 14.37
N ASP A 23 -2.22 -11.23 13.06
CA ASP A 23 -3.32 -11.21 12.12
C ASP A 23 -4.21 -12.44 12.40
N PRO A 24 -5.48 -12.26 12.79
CA PRO A 24 -6.35 -13.38 13.17
C PRO A 24 -6.76 -14.25 11.98
N ARG A 25 -6.44 -13.83 10.74
CA ARG A 25 -6.76 -14.58 9.52
C ARG A 25 -5.81 -15.75 9.34
N THR A 26 -6.28 -16.87 8.79
CA THR A 26 -5.41 -18.01 8.43
C THR A 26 -4.45 -17.61 7.28
N PRO A 27 -3.32 -18.32 7.09
CA PRO A 27 -2.40 -18.05 5.98
C PRO A 27 -3.09 -18.07 4.60
N GLU A 28 -4.05 -18.96 4.38
CA GLU A 28 -4.83 -19.05 3.13
C GLU A 28 -5.71 -17.82 2.93
N GLN A 29 -6.35 -17.34 4.01
CA GLN A 29 -7.16 -16.12 3.98
C GLN A 29 -6.29 -14.89 3.72
N GLN A 30 -5.11 -14.83 4.34
CA GLN A 30 -4.15 -13.75 4.10
C GLN A 30 -3.67 -13.75 2.65
N LYS A 31 -3.33 -14.92 2.09
CA LYS A 31 -2.92 -15.08 0.68
C LYS A 31 -4.02 -14.65 -0.28
N LEU A 32 -5.27 -15.08 -0.05
CA LEU A 32 -6.40 -14.68 -0.89
C LEU A 32 -6.68 -13.17 -0.79
N ALA A 33 -6.62 -12.60 0.41
CA ALA A 33 -6.82 -11.17 0.62
C ALA A 33 -5.71 -10.35 -0.06
N LEU A 34 -4.45 -10.79 0.03
CA LEU A 34 -3.32 -10.20 -0.66
C LEU A 34 -3.55 -10.19 -2.18
N GLN A 35 -3.90 -11.33 -2.76
CA GLN A 35 -4.17 -11.45 -4.19
C GLN A 35 -5.31 -10.52 -4.64
N ARG A 36 -6.44 -10.51 -3.91
CA ARG A 36 -7.59 -9.67 -4.23
C ARG A 36 -7.26 -8.18 -4.11
N ALA A 37 -6.55 -7.79 -3.05
CA ALA A 37 -6.12 -6.41 -2.87
C ALA A 37 -5.14 -5.97 -3.96
N ALA A 38 -4.17 -6.82 -4.32
CA ALA A 38 -3.22 -6.51 -5.40
C ALA A 38 -3.92 -6.32 -6.75
N ASN A 39 -4.92 -7.15 -7.06
CA ASN A 39 -5.70 -7.03 -8.29
C ASN A 39 -6.58 -5.77 -8.29
N GLU A 40 -7.19 -5.39 -7.16
CA GLU A 40 -8.00 -4.17 -7.06
C GLU A 40 -7.14 -2.91 -7.13
N LEU A 41 -5.98 -2.91 -6.48
CA LEU A 41 -5.10 -1.74 -6.36
C LEU A 41 -4.17 -1.56 -7.56
N ALA A 42 -4.00 -2.55 -8.43
CA ALA A 42 -3.24 -2.37 -9.67
C ALA A 42 -3.95 -1.40 -10.62
N GLY A 43 -3.19 -0.49 -11.22
CA GLY A 43 -3.72 0.49 -12.18
C GLY A 43 -2.88 1.77 -12.28
N SER A 44 -3.36 2.71 -13.08
CA SER A 44 -2.77 4.04 -13.22
C SER A 44 -3.58 5.07 -12.45
N TYR A 45 -2.88 6.02 -11.84
CA TYR A 45 -3.45 6.99 -10.90
C TYR A 45 -2.92 8.38 -11.17
N THR A 46 -3.78 9.38 -10.98
CA THR A 46 -3.38 10.79 -10.87
C THR A 46 -3.23 11.15 -9.40
N ILE A 47 -2.16 11.85 -9.06
CA ILE A 47 -1.97 12.41 -7.72
C ILE A 47 -2.59 13.81 -7.71
N THR A 48 -3.57 13.99 -6.82
CA THR A 48 -4.43 15.18 -6.80
C THR A 48 -4.18 16.08 -5.59
N ASP A 49 -3.60 15.53 -4.52
CA ASP A 49 -3.15 16.29 -3.35
C ASP A 49 -1.97 15.56 -2.68
N SER A 50 -1.14 16.28 -1.94
CA SER A 50 -0.02 15.71 -1.17
C SER A 50 0.33 16.49 0.10
N ARG A 51 0.88 15.80 1.10
CA ARG A 51 1.38 16.37 2.36
C ARG A 51 2.74 15.79 2.71
N ASN A 52 3.60 16.63 3.30
CA ASN A 52 5.02 16.33 3.53
C ASN A 52 5.73 15.89 2.24
N ASP A 53 5.37 16.40 1.08
CA ASP A 53 5.92 15.93 -0.20
C ASP A 53 7.43 16.22 -0.38
N ASP A 54 8.03 17.06 0.47
CA ASP A 54 9.46 17.44 0.44
C ASP A 54 9.94 17.94 -0.93
N GLY A 55 9.03 18.49 -1.73
CA GLY A 55 9.32 19.02 -3.06
C GLY A 55 9.41 17.96 -4.17
N ARG A 56 9.05 16.70 -3.90
CA ARG A 56 9.07 15.61 -4.90
C ARG A 56 8.07 15.83 -6.03
N ARG A 57 6.93 16.49 -5.73
CA ARG A 57 5.89 16.95 -6.66
C ARG A 57 5.40 15.85 -7.60
N TYR A 58 5.17 14.65 -7.09
CA TYR A 58 4.61 13.58 -7.91
C TYR A 58 3.21 13.96 -8.41
N THR A 59 2.94 13.62 -9.67
CA THR A 59 1.68 13.92 -10.37
C THR A 59 0.98 12.65 -10.85
N GLN A 60 1.71 11.55 -11.01
CA GLN A 60 1.17 10.26 -11.44
C GLN A 60 1.76 9.13 -10.61
N ALA A 61 0.98 8.06 -10.47
CA ALA A 61 1.44 6.79 -9.92
C ALA A 61 0.94 5.63 -10.78
N ILE A 62 1.79 4.64 -11.01
CA ILE A 62 1.43 3.37 -11.64
C ILE A 62 1.67 2.27 -10.61
N VAL A 63 0.61 1.57 -10.24
CA VAL A 63 0.64 0.44 -9.31
C VAL A 63 0.57 -0.84 -10.13
N SER A 64 1.54 -1.72 -9.98
CA SER A 64 1.57 -3.01 -10.68
C SER A 64 1.95 -4.14 -9.75
N LYS A 65 1.56 -5.35 -10.12
CA LYS A 65 2.07 -6.56 -9.49
C LYS A 65 3.49 -6.82 -9.99
N GLN A 66 4.36 -7.32 -9.13
CA GLN A 66 5.69 -7.78 -9.51
C GLN A 66 5.59 -9.17 -10.13
N ASP A 67 6.47 -9.45 -11.09
CA ASP A 67 6.41 -10.66 -11.92
C ASP A 67 6.26 -11.94 -11.10
N GLY A 68 5.21 -12.71 -11.42
CA GLY A 68 4.93 -13.99 -10.77
C GLY A 68 4.47 -13.91 -9.31
N SER A 69 4.17 -12.73 -8.77
CA SER A 69 3.79 -12.55 -7.37
C SER A 69 2.59 -11.61 -7.18
N ASP A 70 2.07 -11.56 -5.95
CA ASP A 70 1.09 -10.56 -5.50
C ASP A 70 1.76 -9.39 -4.75
N GLN A 71 3.09 -9.27 -4.83
CA GLN A 71 3.81 -8.11 -4.31
C GLN A 71 3.55 -6.91 -5.22
N LEU A 72 3.34 -5.72 -4.65
CA LEU A 72 3.14 -4.51 -5.44
C LEU A 72 4.46 -3.80 -5.71
N SER A 73 4.51 -3.14 -6.86
CA SER A 73 5.48 -2.12 -7.22
C SER A 73 4.73 -0.83 -7.53
N LEU A 74 5.27 0.31 -7.08
CA LEU A 74 4.73 1.63 -7.41
C LEU A 74 5.77 2.46 -8.15
N GLN A 75 5.43 2.86 -9.37
CA GLN A 75 6.18 3.88 -10.11
C GLN A 75 5.53 5.24 -9.87
N LEU A 76 6.28 6.21 -9.33
CA LEU A 76 5.83 7.58 -9.08
C LEU A 76 6.53 8.50 -10.08
N VAL A 77 5.76 9.42 -10.68
CA VAL A 77 6.27 10.33 -11.71
C VAL A 77 6.00 11.78 -11.32
N GLY A 78 7.06 12.59 -11.28
CA GLY A 78 6.97 14.03 -11.01
C GLY A 78 7.95 14.83 -11.88
N PRO A 79 7.66 16.12 -12.15
CA PRO A 79 8.54 16.97 -12.94
C PRO A 79 9.87 17.28 -12.23
N ALA A 80 9.91 17.20 -10.90
CA ALA A 80 11.11 17.50 -10.11
C ALA A 80 12.06 16.29 -9.99
N THR A 81 11.51 15.08 -9.93
CA THR A 81 12.23 13.84 -9.58
C THR A 81 12.32 12.85 -10.74
N GLY A 82 11.59 13.09 -11.83
CA GLY A 82 11.43 12.10 -12.89
C GLY A 82 10.55 10.94 -12.43
N ALA A 83 10.85 9.73 -12.92
CA ALA A 83 10.18 8.50 -12.50
C ALA A 83 11.03 7.76 -11.47
N ILE A 84 10.45 7.44 -10.32
CA ILE A 84 11.05 6.55 -9.32
C ILE A 84 10.17 5.31 -9.16
N THR A 85 10.79 4.19 -8.74
CA THR A 85 10.07 2.95 -8.47
C THR A 85 10.30 2.49 -7.04
N LEU A 86 9.20 2.20 -6.33
CA LEU A 86 9.19 1.55 -5.04
C LEU A 86 8.76 0.09 -5.25
N ALA A 87 9.75 -0.81 -5.32
CA ALA A 87 9.48 -2.24 -5.33
C ALA A 87 9.17 -2.71 -3.90
N GLY A 88 8.02 -3.35 -3.73
CA GLY A 88 7.59 -3.92 -2.46
C GLY A 88 8.20 -5.28 -2.16
N SER A 89 8.37 -5.58 -0.89
CA SER A 89 8.62 -6.91 -0.36
C SER A 89 7.73 -7.14 0.85
N ASP A 90 7.48 -8.39 1.20
CA ASP A 90 6.63 -8.77 2.33
C ASP A 90 5.28 -8.03 2.37
N CYS A 91 4.66 -7.88 1.20
CA CYS A 91 3.37 -7.21 1.11
C CYS A 91 2.28 -7.97 1.87
N ARG A 92 1.55 -7.22 2.70
CA ARG A 92 0.33 -7.66 3.38
C ARG A 92 -0.85 -6.95 2.74
N GLY A 93 -1.94 -7.69 2.52
CA GLY A 93 -3.15 -7.16 1.92
C GLY A 93 -4.39 -7.43 2.74
N TRP A 94 -5.34 -6.52 2.64
CA TRP A 94 -6.67 -6.61 3.23
C TRP A 94 -7.69 -6.31 2.16
N TYR A 95 -8.71 -7.16 2.08
CA TYR A 95 -9.77 -7.03 1.11
C TYR A 95 -11.09 -7.44 1.75
N VAL A 96 -12.08 -6.55 1.69
CA VAL A 96 -13.46 -6.82 2.06
C VAL A 96 -14.32 -6.59 0.83
N GLU A 97 -15.21 -7.53 0.55
CA GLU A 97 -16.11 -7.47 -0.60
C GLU A 97 -16.97 -6.19 -0.61
N ASN A 98 -17.49 -5.86 -1.79
CA ASN A 98 -18.25 -4.62 -2.06
C ASN A 98 -17.44 -3.34 -1.82
N GLN A 99 -16.12 -3.41 -1.99
CA GLN A 99 -15.19 -2.28 -1.94
C GLN A 99 -15.22 -1.50 -0.61
N ARG A 100 -15.71 -2.13 0.47
CA ARG A 100 -15.79 -1.50 1.80
C ARG A 100 -14.42 -1.24 2.42
N TYR A 101 -13.43 -2.04 2.05
CA TYR A 101 -12.06 -1.84 2.47
C TYR A 101 -11.13 -2.59 1.53
N THR A 102 -10.14 -1.90 0.97
CA THR A 102 -9.04 -2.54 0.27
C THR A 102 -7.76 -1.79 0.60
N ALA A 103 -6.77 -2.52 1.09
CA ALA A 103 -5.52 -1.94 1.54
C ALA A 103 -4.37 -2.90 1.27
N MET A 104 -3.21 -2.33 0.98
CA MET A 104 -1.94 -3.06 1.00
C MET A 104 -0.87 -2.24 1.70
N GLN A 105 0.03 -2.93 2.39
CA GLN A 105 1.27 -2.39 2.91
C GLN A 105 2.40 -3.30 2.47
N CYS A 106 3.49 -2.73 1.99
CA CYS A 106 4.69 -3.45 1.57
C CYS A 106 5.91 -2.81 2.20
N ASP A 107 6.86 -3.62 2.65
CA ASP A 107 8.19 -3.13 2.94
C ASP A 107 8.85 -2.67 1.64
N ALA A 108 9.60 -1.58 1.68
CA ALA A 108 10.24 -1.06 0.48
C ALA A 108 11.64 -1.65 0.33
N LEU A 109 11.98 -2.12 -0.87
CA LEU A 109 13.32 -2.63 -1.21
C LEU A 109 14.36 -1.52 -1.46
N THR A 110 14.23 -0.39 -0.76
CA THR A 110 15.09 0.80 -0.94
C THR A 110 15.79 1.16 0.37
N GLY A 111 16.90 1.90 0.28
CA GLY A 111 17.63 2.40 1.46
C GLY A 111 16.92 3.52 2.21
N GLU A 112 16.00 4.25 1.58
CA GLU A 112 15.41 5.48 2.12
C GLU A 112 14.01 5.28 2.70
N VAL A 113 13.23 4.40 2.06
CA VAL A 113 11.86 4.07 2.44
C VAL A 113 11.86 2.82 3.32
N ASN A 114 11.10 2.86 4.41
CA ASN A 114 10.86 1.71 5.26
C ASN A 114 9.74 0.83 4.69
N PHE A 115 8.54 1.41 4.56
CA PHE A 115 7.39 0.77 3.94
C PHE A 115 6.57 1.78 3.16
N PHE A 116 5.72 1.29 2.28
CA PHE A 116 4.65 2.06 1.66
C PHE A 116 3.31 1.35 1.80
N SER A 117 2.23 2.11 1.82
CA SER A 117 0.87 1.57 1.85
C SER A 117 -0.05 2.29 0.89
N LEU A 118 -1.04 1.56 0.37
CA LEU A 118 -2.07 2.09 -0.52
C LEU A 118 -3.42 1.57 -0.05
N VAL A 119 -4.35 2.50 0.18
CA VAL A 119 -5.66 2.20 0.75
C VAL A 119 -6.75 2.86 -0.08
N ARG A 120 -7.75 2.08 -0.50
CA ARG A 120 -8.99 2.62 -1.07
C ARG A 120 -9.90 3.11 0.03
N GLN A 121 -10.34 4.37 -0.06
CA GLN A 121 -11.21 4.96 0.94
C GLN A 121 -12.68 4.70 0.66
N ALA A 122 -13.35 4.01 1.58
CA ALA A 122 -14.79 3.75 1.47
C ALA A 122 -15.65 4.92 1.95
N ASN A 123 -15.09 5.80 2.78
CA ASN A 123 -15.68 7.05 3.25
C ASN A 123 -14.61 8.15 3.17
N PRO A 124 -14.98 9.44 3.19
CA PRO A 124 -14.00 10.51 3.28
C PRO A 124 -13.10 10.34 4.52
N ASP A 125 -11.79 10.45 4.35
CA ASP A 125 -10.79 10.19 5.40
C ASP A 125 -9.95 11.45 5.69
N PRO A 126 -10.05 12.05 6.88
CA PRO A 126 -9.22 13.20 7.26
C PRO A 126 -7.83 12.75 7.74
N VAL A 127 -6.80 13.17 7.03
CA VAL A 127 -5.39 12.93 7.37
C VAL A 127 -4.82 14.17 8.07
N ASN A 128 -4.42 14.00 9.33
CA ASN A 128 -3.81 15.03 10.16
C ASN A 128 -2.31 14.78 10.32
N SER A 129 -1.54 15.83 10.63
CA SER A 129 -0.08 15.68 10.81
C SER A 129 0.31 14.94 12.09
N GLY A 130 -0.58 14.88 13.08
CA GLY A 130 -0.29 14.30 14.40
C GLY A 130 0.69 15.11 15.27
N THR A 131 1.12 16.29 14.80
CA THR A 131 2.08 17.17 15.49
C THR A 131 1.39 18.38 16.11
N MET A 132 1.99 18.95 17.16
CA MET A 132 1.56 20.22 17.77
C MET A 132 2.77 21.18 17.85
N PRO A 133 2.80 22.28 17.07
CA PRO A 133 1.79 22.69 16.09
C PRO A 133 1.71 21.75 14.86
N PRO A 134 0.61 21.77 14.10
CA PRO A 134 0.47 20.96 12.89
C PRO A 134 1.54 21.30 11.85
N SER A 135 2.23 20.30 11.30
CA SER A 135 3.24 20.49 10.25
C SER A 135 2.62 20.71 8.88
N PHE A 136 1.34 20.38 8.71
CA PHE A 136 0.57 20.67 7.50
C PHE A 136 -0.92 20.80 7.80
N THR A 137 -1.66 21.45 6.89
CA THR A 137 -3.13 21.58 6.98
C THR A 137 -3.80 20.24 6.68
N THR A 138 -4.78 19.85 7.49
CA THR A 138 -5.56 18.61 7.31
C THR A 138 -5.93 18.38 5.85
N MET A 139 -5.60 17.19 5.36
CA MET A 139 -5.94 16.73 4.01
C MET A 139 -7.17 15.83 4.11
N VAL A 140 -8.11 15.94 3.19
CA VAL A 140 -9.27 15.03 3.12
C VAL A 140 -9.11 14.16 1.89
N VAL A 141 -9.05 12.84 2.09
CA VAL A 141 -9.07 11.87 1.01
C VAL A 141 -10.53 11.60 0.64
N PRO A 142 -10.99 11.90 -0.58
CA PRO A 142 -12.38 11.67 -0.96
C PRO A 142 -12.76 10.19 -0.96
N GLN A 143 -14.06 9.92 -0.79
CA GLN A 143 -14.60 8.58 -0.98
C GLN A 143 -14.31 8.09 -2.41
N GLY A 144 -13.90 6.82 -2.53
CA GLY A 144 -13.57 6.19 -3.80
C GLY A 144 -12.16 6.52 -4.31
N SER A 145 -11.51 7.54 -3.74
CA SER A 145 -10.09 7.83 -3.94
C SER A 145 -9.22 6.93 -3.06
N TYR A 146 -7.91 7.07 -3.23
CA TYR A 146 -6.91 6.24 -2.59
C TYR A 146 -5.94 7.10 -1.79
N LEU A 147 -5.61 6.65 -0.58
CA LEU A 147 -4.53 7.22 0.21
C LEU A 147 -3.28 6.38 -0.02
N PHE A 148 -2.25 7.01 -0.55
CA PHE A 148 -0.92 6.43 -0.66
C PHE A 148 -0.01 7.05 0.40
N VAL A 149 0.70 6.22 1.15
CA VAL A 149 1.62 6.65 2.21
C VAL A 149 3.00 6.04 1.97
N ILE A 150 4.02 6.88 2.07
CA ILE A 150 5.42 6.45 2.16
C ILE A 150 5.89 6.76 3.57
N ALA A 151 6.37 5.75 4.29
CA ALA A 151 7.08 5.93 5.55
C ALA A 151 8.58 5.84 5.29
N ASP A 152 9.31 6.95 5.47
CA ASP A 152 10.76 6.94 5.39
C ASP A 152 11.38 6.26 6.62
N ARG A 153 12.67 5.91 6.54
CA ARG A 153 13.39 5.31 7.68
C ARG A 153 13.60 6.27 8.86
N SER A 154 13.32 7.57 8.70
CA SER A 154 13.32 8.53 9.80
C SER A 154 12.02 8.48 10.62
N GLY A 155 11.03 7.70 10.17
CA GLY A 155 9.71 7.60 10.80
C GLY A 155 8.73 8.68 10.32
N ARG A 156 9.10 9.48 9.32
CA ARG A 156 8.25 10.51 8.76
C ARG A 156 7.42 9.95 7.61
N HIS A 157 6.16 10.36 7.59
CA HIS A 157 5.19 9.90 6.62
C HIS A 157 4.91 10.98 5.58
N HIS A 158 4.86 10.55 4.33
CA HIS A 158 4.48 11.35 3.17
C HIS A 158 3.16 10.83 2.63
N TYR A 159 2.22 11.73 2.38
CA TYR A 159 0.84 11.35 2.05
C TYR A 159 0.47 11.88 0.67
N TYR A 160 -0.23 11.06 -0.10
CA TYR A 160 -0.68 11.40 -1.45
C TYR A 160 -2.12 10.93 -1.66
N VAL A 161 -2.95 11.80 -2.23
CA VAL A 161 -4.32 11.45 -2.66
C VAL A 161 -4.28 11.04 -4.11
N LEU A 162 -4.61 9.78 -4.36
CA LEU A 162 -4.61 9.17 -5.68
C LEU A 162 -6.05 9.00 -6.18
N THR A 163 -6.28 9.37 -7.44
CA THR A 163 -7.51 9.07 -8.16
C THR A 163 -7.19 8.04 -9.25
N LYS A 164 -7.85 6.88 -9.20
CA LYS A 164 -7.63 5.83 -10.18
C LYS A 164 -8.17 6.27 -11.53
N THR A 165 -7.32 6.23 -12.55
CA THR A 165 -7.75 6.46 -13.93
C THR A 165 -8.59 5.26 -14.35
N PRO A 166 -9.84 5.45 -14.78
CA PRO A 166 -10.60 4.37 -15.36
C PRO A 166 -9.77 3.78 -16.51
N LEU A 167 -9.64 2.45 -16.55
CA LEU A 167 -9.14 1.79 -17.75
C LEU A 167 -10.03 2.30 -18.88
N GLN A 168 -9.47 3.11 -19.80
CA GLN A 168 -10.14 3.36 -21.05
C GLN A 168 -10.37 1.98 -21.64
N GLN A 169 -11.64 1.56 -21.68
CA GLN A 169 -12.06 0.48 -22.52
C GLN A 169 -11.65 0.93 -23.92
N MET A 170 -10.50 0.46 -24.39
CA MET A 170 -10.22 0.50 -25.81
C MET A 170 -11.43 -0.19 -26.44
N PRO A 171 -12.19 0.47 -27.32
CA PRO A 171 -13.21 -0.26 -28.06
C PRO A 171 -12.46 -1.38 -28.78
N GLU A 172 -12.71 -2.62 -28.37
CA GLU A 172 -12.38 -3.76 -29.22
C GLU A 172 -13.04 -3.46 -30.55
N THR A 173 -12.25 -3.09 -31.56
CA THR A 173 -12.80 -2.88 -32.90
C THR A 173 -13.22 -4.27 -33.36
N PRO A 174 -14.53 -4.58 -33.47
CA PRO A 174 -14.94 -5.90 -33.92
C PRO A 174 -14.61 -5.96 -35.41
N GLY A 175 -13.51 -6.62 -35.76
CA GLY A 175 -13.18 -6.87 -37.17
C GLY A 175 -11.73 -6.81 -37.61
N ALA A 176 -10.75 -6.54 -36.73
CA ALA A 176 -9.34 -6.65 -37.15
C ALA A 176 -8.89 -8.13 -37.11
N MET A 177 -9.17 -8.87 -38.20
CA MET A 177 -8.49 -10.14 -38.49
C MET A 177 -6.98 -9.92 -38.37
N ARG A 178 -6.35 -10.50 -37.33
CA ARG A 178 -4.90 -10.66 -37.29
C ARG A 178 -4.51 -11.66 -38.37
N ARG A 179 -4.22 -11.17 -39.58
CA ARG A 179 -3.47 -11.96 -40.57
C ARG A 179 -2.04 -12.05 -40.07
N TRP A 180 -1.71 -13.19 -39.48
CA TRP A 180 -0.32 -13.60 -39.34
C TRP A 180 0.28 -13.74 -40.75
N PRO A 181 1.44 -13.13 -41.06
CA PRO A 181 2.14 -13.45 -42.29
C PRO A 181 2.59 -14.91 -42.22
N ALA A 182 2.28 -15.69 -43.26
CA ALA A 182 2.71 -17.08 -43.37
C ALA A 182 4.26 -17.16 -43.37
N PRO A 183 4.84 -18.21 -42.78
CA PRO A 183 6.29 -18.40 -42.79
C PRO A 183 6.79 -18.59 -44.22
N ARG A 184 7.92 -17.96 -44.55
CA ARG A 184 8.60 -18.12 -45.85
C ARG A 184 9.04 -19.57 -46.01
N SER A 185 8.55 -20.26 -47.03
CA SER A 185 9.09 -21.54 -47.48
C SER A 185 10.43 -21.29 -48.18
N THR A 186 11.51 -21.81 -47.60
CA THR A 186 12.79 -22.00 -48.30
C THR A 186 12.72 -23.29 -49.11
N GLN A 187 12.70 -23.16 -50.43
CA GLN A 187 13.30 -24.09 -51.41
C GLN A 187 13.71 -23.29 -52.63
#